data_AF-D3ZEH8-F1
#
_entry.id   AF-D3ZEH8-F1
#
_cell.length_a   1.000
_cell.length_b   1.000
_cell.length_c   1.000
_cell.angle_alpha   90.00
_cell.angle_beta   90.00
_cell.angle_gamma   90.00
#
_symmetry.space_group_name_H-M   'P 1'
#
loop_
_entity.id
_entity.type
_entity.pdbx_description
1 polymer ?
#
loop_
_entity_poly.entity_id
_entity_poly.type
_entity_poly.pdbx_seq_one_letter_code
_entity_poly.pdbx_strand_id
1 'polypeptide(L)'
;MAGVSQDNEAAEKGPEGSSTEAVPGDTTISRVKLLDTIVDTFLQKLVAGKSYERFASCYKHLHQLNPEATRWIYDKFVAQLQTSIREEISEIKEEGNLEAVLNSLDKIIEEGKDRGETAWRPSGIPEKDLCSVMAPYFLKQQDTLCRQVQKQEAKNQELAEAVLAGRRQVEELQQQVQAVQQTWQASSTQRAEGAVVGAKGTRVRSPRAESSRSPVEHLWSQFPGSDEAPSTAQVLVGSDYLQLPATIFCLQEWDSHPGHQTPGFVSWSCSQHCPMPS
;
A
#
# COMPACT_ATOMS: atom_id res chain seq x y z
N MET A 1 29.10 -41.74 10.55
CA MET A 1 30.21 -41.24 11.38
C MET A 1 29.57 -40.68 12.65
N ALA A 2 29.23 -41.56 13.61
CA ALA A 2 29.94 -41.79 14.89
C ALA A 2 29.60 -40.72 15.95
N GLY A 3 29.09 -40.96 17.17
CA GLY A 3 28.70 -42.12 18.00
C GLY A 3 27.87 -41.57 19.19
N VAL A 4 26.89 -42.30 19.76
CA VAL A 4 26.99 -43.20 20.95
C VAL A 4 27.50 -42.45 22.19
N SER A 5 26.96 -42.50 23.42
CA SER A 5 25.79 -43.04 24.13
C SER A 5 26.01 -42.63 25.60
N GLN A 6 24.96 -42.57 26.44
CA GLN A 6 24.84 -43.35 27.69
C GLN A 6 23.85 -42.71 28.67
N ASP A 7 22.80 -43.47 28.92
CA ASP A 7 21.84 -43.35 30.00
C ASP A 7 22.50 -43.57 31.36
N ASN A 8 21.94 -42.95 32.40
CA ASN A 8 22.13 -43.38 33.78
C ASN A 8 20.83 -43.17 34.56
N GLU A 9 20.21 -44.28 34.94
CA GLU A 9 18.99 -44.41 35.73
C GLU A 9 19.36 -44.84 37.16
N ALA A 10 18.86 -44.15 38.19
CA ALA A 10 18.81 -44.68 39.56
C ALA A 10 17.77 -43.92 40.43
N ALA A 11 16.63 -44.60 40.65
CA ALA A 11 15.80 -44.71 41.86
C ALA A 11 15.86 -43.63 42.97
N GLU A 12 14.71 -43.07 43.38
CA GLU A 12 13.88 -43.63 44.48
C GLU A 12 12.60 -42.80 44.80
N LYS A 13 11.53 -43.56 45.04
CA LYS A 13 10.28 -43.33 45.81
C LYS A 13 9.86 -41.96 46.37
N GLY A 14 8.57 -41.66 46.15
CA GLY A 14 7.69 -40.96 47.12
C GLY A 14 6.46 -40.30 46.48
N PRO A 15 5.21 -40.73 46.76
CA PRO A 15 4.01 -40.18 46.12
C PRO A 15 3.21 -39.33 47.10
N GLU A 16 3.18 -38.00 46.95
CA GLU A 16 2.20 -37.16 47.67
C GLU A 16 1.83 -35.91 46.86
N GLY A 17 0.52 -35.65 46.79
CA GLY A 17 -0.01 -34.30 46.64
C GLY A 17 -0.12 -33.75 45.22
N SER A 18 -1.07 -34.27 44.44
CA SER A 18 -1.72 -33.47 43.40
C SER A 18 -2.52 -32.37 44.08
N SER A 19 -1.88 -31.23 44.31
CA SER A 19 -2.54 -29.95 44.52
C SER A 19 -2.27 -29.10 43.30
N THR A 20 -3.27 -29.02 42.43
CA THR A 20 -3.36 -28.01 41.38
C THR A 20 -3.40 -26.65 42.07
N GLU A 21 -2.23 -26.06 42.28
CA GLU A 21 -2.08 -24.69 42.74
C GLU A 21 -2.63 -23.79 41.63
N ALA A 22 -3.86 -23.32 41.86
CA ALA A 22 -4.43 -22.24 41.09
C ALA A 22 -3.50 -21.03 41.23
N VAL A 23 -2.75 -20.77 40.16
CA VAL A 23 -2.01 -19.53 39.94
C VAL A 23 -2.92 -18.38 40.36
N PRO A 24 -2.51 -17.50 41.28
CA PRO A 24 -3.26 -16.30 41.60
C PRO A 24 -3.29 -15.48 40.32
N GLY A 25 -4.43 -15.51 39.62
CA GLY A 25 -4.70 -14.62 38.51
C GLY A 25 -4.42 -13.21 39.00
N ASP A 26 -3.49 -12.55 38.32
CA ASP A 26 -3.11 -11.16 38.50
C ASP A 26 -4.39 -10.32 38.41
N THR A 27 -5.06 -10.17 39.54
CA THR A 27 -6.37 -9.51 39.61
C THR A 27 -6.03 -8.04 39.67
N THR A 28 -5.63 -7.50 38.52
CA THR A 28 -5.33 -6.09 38.32
C THR A 28 -6.52 -5.31 38.83
N ILE A 29 -6.32 -4.59 39.93
CA ILE A 29 -7.34 -3.73 40.53
C ILE A 29 -7.72 -2.74 39.44
N SER A 30 -8.98 -2.79 38.98
CA SER A 30 -9.50 -1.88 37.95
C SER A 30 -9.21 -0.44 38.36
N ARG A 31 -8.79 0.39 37.40
CA ARG A 31 -8.38 1.78 37.70
C ARG A 31 -9.51 2.61 38.32
N VAL A 32 -10.76 2.30 38.01
CA VAL A 32 -11.94 2.92 38.63
C VAL A 32 -11.97 2.66 40.15
N LYS A 33 -11.85 1.39 40.56
CA LYS A 33 -11.77 1.03 41.99
C LYS A 33 -10.56 1.63 42.68
N LEU A 34 -9.44 1.75 41.97
CA LEU A 34 -8.25 2.41 42.50
C LEU A 34 -8.53 3.90 42.77
N LEU A 35 -9.23 4.59 41.86
CA LEU A 35 -9.67 5.97 42.06
C LEU A 35 -10.57 6.08 43.30
N ASP A 36 -11.61 5.24 43.41
CA ASP A 36 -12.51 5.24 44.58
C ASP A 36 -11.72 5.00 45.89
N THR A 37 -10.76 4.08 45.87
CA THR A 37 -9.88 3.78 47.02
C THR A 37 -8.99 4.97 47.41
N ILE A 38 -8.46 5.70 46.42
CA ILE A 38 -7.65 6.91 46.65
C ILE A 38 -8.50 7.99 47.32
N VAL A 39 -9.73 8.19 46.86
CA VAL A 39 -10.67 9.16 47.41
C VAL A 39 -11.06 8.80 48.84
N ASP A 40 -11.36 7.53 49.10
CA ASP A 40 -11.61 7.02 50.45
C ASP A 40 -10.43 7.28 51.38
N THR A 41 -9.22 6.96 50.92
CA THR A 41 -7.99 7.16 51.68
C THR A 41 -7.76 8.65 51.96
N PHE A 42 -7.98 9.52 50.98
CA PHE A 42 -7.89 10.96 51.14
C PHE A 42 -8.86 11.49 52.21
N LEU A 43 -10.13 11.10 52.14
CA LEU A 43 -11.15 11.52 53.09
C LEU A 43 -10.86 11.02 54.51
N GLN A 44 -10.36 9.78 54.65
CA GLN A 44 -9.92 9.24 55.95
C GLN A 44 -8.77 10.08 56.54
N LYS A 45 -7.75 10.41 55.74
CA LYS A 45 -6.61 11.22 56.19
C LYS A 45 -7.01 12.65 56.54
N LEU A 46 -7.93 13.25 55.77
CA LEU A 46 -8.45 14.59 56.01
C LEU A 46 -9.17 14.67 57.36
N VAL A 47 -10.02 13.69 57.67
CA VAL A 47 -10.76 13.64 58.95
C VAL A 47 -9.83 13.29 60.11
N ALA A 48 -8.90 12.35 59.93
CA ALA A 48 -7.93 11.99 60.96
C ALA A 48 -7.06 13.20 61.38
N GLY A 49 -6.70 14.09 60.45
CA GLY A 49 -5.94 15.30 60.74
C GLY A 49 -6.74 16.39 61.50
N LYS A 50 -8.07 16.35 61.41
CA LYS A 50 -8.98 17.33 62.02
C LYS A 50 -9.74 16.70 63.19
N SER A 51 -9.03 16.30 64.25
CA SER A 51 -9.69 15.72 65.43
C SER A 51 -10.73 16.67 66.05
N TYR A 52 -11.78 16.10 66.65
CA TYR A 52 -12.78 16.84 67.41
C TYR A 52 -12.14 17.76 68.47
N GLU A 53 -11.04 17.32 69.09
CA GLU A 53 -10.28 18.12 70.06
C GLU A 53 -9.76 19.42 69.47
N ARG A 54 -9.21 19.40 68.25
CA ARG A 54 -8.76 20.61 67.56
C ARG A 54 -9.95 21.54 67.30
N PHE A 55 -11.07 21.01 66.82
CA PHE A 55 -12.29 21.77 66.58
C PHE A 55 -12.82 22.42 67.88
N ALA A 56 -12.97 21.65 68.96
CA ALA A 56 -13.42 22.14 70.26
C ALA A 56 -12.45 23.18 70.86
N SER A 57 -11.14 23.02 70.65
CA SER A 57 -10.13 23.98 71.10
C SER A 57 -10.24 25.35 70.44
N CYS A 58 -10.78 25.43 69.21
CA CYS A 58 -11.05 26.69 68.51
C CYS A 58 -12.36 27.34 68.99
N TYR A 59 -13.35 26.54 69.40
CA TYR A 59 -14.67 26.99 69.87
C TYR A 59 -14.85 26.81 71.38
N LYS A 60 -13.84 27.16 72.19
CA LYS A 60 -13.81 26.87 73.65
C LYS A 60 -15.06 27.34 74.39
N HIS A 61 -15.52 28.55 74.11
CA HIS A 61 -16.69 29.13 74.78
C HIS A 61 -17.97 28.34 74.48
N LEU A 62 -18.19 27.98 73.21
CA LEU A 62 -19.33 27.16 72.80
C LEU A 62 -19.26 25.76 73.41
N HIS A 63 -18.07 25.15 73.41
CA HIS A 63 -17.83 23.84 74.00
C HIS A 63 -18.11 23.81 75.51
N GLN A 64 -17.75 24.87 76.24
CA GLN A 64 -18.02 25.01 77.67
C GLN A 64 -19.52 25.19 77.96
N LEU A 65 -20.23 25.96 77.15
CA LEU A 65 -21.67 26.20 77.31
C LEU A 65 -22.50 24.97 76.94
N ASN A 66 -22.16 24.32 75.83
CA ASN A 66 -22.89 23.17 75.32
C ASN A 66 -21.94 22.23 74.53
N PRO A 67 -21.31 21.25 75.22
CA PRO A 67 -20.41 20.30 74.59
C PRO A 67 -21.14 19.34 73.64
N GLU A 68 -22.40 19.02 73.92
CA GLU A 68 -23.22 18.15 73.06
C GLU A 68 -23.51 18.82 71.73
N ALA A 69 -23.95 20.09 71.73
CA ALA A 69 -24.16 20.85 70.52
C ALA A 69 -22.86 21.04 69.72
N THR A 70 -21.74 21.29 70.39
CA THR A 70 -20.43 21.43 69.72
C THR A 70 -20.04 20.13 69.01
N ARG A 71 -20.23 18.98 69.66
CA ARG A 71 -19.98 17.67 69.05
C ARG A 71 -20.91 17.40 67.88
N TRP A 72 -22.20 17.67 68.04
CA TRP A 72 -23.19 17.50 66.98
C TRP A 72 -22.86 18.36 65.74
N ILE A 73 -22.45 19.63 65.93
CA ILE A 73 -22.03 20.51 64.83
C ILE A 73 -20.80 19.92 64.11
N TYR A 74 -19.80 19.43 64.85
CA TYR A 74 -18.62 18.81 64.27
C TYR A 74 -18.96 17.55 63.46
N ASP A 75 -19.76 16.65 64.03
CA ASP A 75 -20.15 15.40 63.37
C ASP A 75 -20.95 15.71 62.08
N LYS A 76 -21.83 16.72 62.12
CA LYS A 76 -22.56 17.19 60.92
C LYS A 76 -21.63 17.80 59.88
N PHE A 77 -20.69 18.65 60.29
CA PHE A 77 -19.72 19.25 59.39
C PHE A 77 -18.86 18.19 58.68
N VAL A 78 -18.32 17.23 59.43
CA VAL A 78 -17.49 16.15 58.86
C VAL A 78 -18.31 15.29 57.90
N ALA A 79 -19.52 14.88 58.29
CA ALA A 79 -20.40 14.09 57.44
C ALA A 79 -20.75 14.85 56.14
N GLN A 80 -21.17 16.11 56.24
CA GLN A 80 -21.50 16.92 55.06
C GLN A 80 -20.29 17.14 54.15
N LEU A 81 -19.11 17.40 54.71
CA LEU A 81 -17.89 17.56 53.93
C LEU A 81 -17.52 16.28 53.18
N GLN A 82 -17.56 15.12 53.87
CA GLN A 82 -17.25 13.84 53.24
C GLN A 82 -18.27 13.48 52.16
N THR A 83 -19.57 13.67 52.44
CA THR A 83 -20.64 13.41 51.46
C THR A 83 -20.52 14.33 50.25
N SER A 84 -20.36 15.63 50.46
CA SER A 84 -20.23 16.61 49.38
C SER A 84 -19.04 16.31 48.47
N ILE A 85 -17.87 15.96 49.02
CA ILE A 85 -16.70 15.59 48.20
C ILE A 85 -16.97 14.29 47.41
N ARG A 86 -17.64 13.31 48.01
CA ARG A 86 -17.97 12.04 47.33
C ARG A 86 -18.98 12.25 46.20
N GLU A 87 -19.98 13.08 46.43
CA GLU A 87 -20.98 13.46 45.43
C GLU A 87 -20.30 14.20 44.28
N GLU A 88 -19.50 15.23 44.57
CA GLU A 88 -18.74 15.98 43.55
C GLU A 88 -17.85 15.07 42.69
N ILE A 89 -17.11 14.14 43.31
CA ILE A 89 -16.26 13.20 42.57
C ILE A 89 -17.12 12.23 41.75
N SER A 90 -18.28 11.82 42.25
CA SER A 90 -19.20 10.96 41.51
C SER A 90 -19.79 11.69 40.30
N GLU A 91 -20.14 12.97 40.46
CA GLU A 91 -20.56 13.84 39.37
C GLU A 91 -19.46 14.00 38.31
N ILE A 92 -18.21 14.28 38.71
CA ILE A 92 -17.05 14.34 37.80
C ILE A 92 -16.83 13.00 37.06
N LYS A 93 -17.02 11.86 37.77
CA LYS A 93 -16.93 10.53 37.16
C LYS A 93 -18.00 10.32 36.08
N GLU A 94 -19.22 10.78 36.33
CA GLU A 94 -20.34 10.68 35.40
C GLU A 94 -20.18 11.63 34.20
N GLU A 95 -19.92 12.91 34.45
CA GLU A 95 -19.71 13.94 33.43
C GLU A 95 -18.56 13.58 32.48
N GLY A 96 -17.44 13.12 33.05
CA GLY A 96 -16.26 12.71 32.29
C GLY A 96 -16.36 11.31 31.68
N ASN A 97 -17.45 10.57 31.93
CA ASN A 97 -17.60 9.16 31.58
C ASN A 97 -16.34 8.34 31.99
N LEU A 98 -15.78 8.66 33.15
CA LEU A 98 -14.46 8.18 33.56
C LEU A 98 -14.44 6.67 33.74
N GLU A 99 -15.56 6.06 34.13
CA GLU A 99 -15.65 4.61 34.26
C GLU A 99 -15.43 3.92 32.91
N ALA A 100 -16.09 4.37 31.84
CA ALA A 100 -15.89 3.79 30.52
C ALA A 100 -14.48 4.05 29.98
N VAL A 101 -13.93 5.26 30.18
CA VAL A 101 -12.58 5.62 29.71
C VAL A 101 -11.51 4.81 30.45
N LEU A 102 -11.61 4.67 31.77
CA LEU A 102 -10.65 3.91 32.57
C LEU A 102 -10.76 2.41 32.31
N ASN A 103 -11.97 1.88 32.13
CA ASN A 103 -12.17 0.47 31.73
C ASN A 103 -11.62 0.21 30.31
N SER A 104 -11.79 1.15 29.38
CA SER A 104 -11.19 1.09 28.05
C SER A 104 -9.67 1.15 28.11
N LEU A 105 -9.11 2.00 28.98
CA LEU A 105 -7.68 2.08 29.21
C LEU A 105 -7.12 0.78 29.80
N ASP A 106 -7.81 0.17 30.77
CA ASP A 106 -7.48 -1.14 31.32
C ASP A 106 -7.43 -2.17 30.17
N LYS A 107 -8.44 -2.20 29.30
CA LYS A 107 -8.48 -3.07 28.11
C LYS A 107 -7.31 -2.84 27.15
N ILE A 108 -6.99 -1.59 26.81
CA ILE A 108 -5.87 -1.23 25.91
C ILE A 108 -4.54 -1.68 26.51
N ILE A 109 -4.37 -1.55 27.82
CA ILE A 109 -3.16 -1.99 28.51
C ILE A 109 -3.06 -3.51 28.46
N GLU A 110 -4.14 -4.24 28.74
CA GLU A 110 -4.17 -5.70 28.60
C GLU A 110 -3.82 -6.15 27.16
N GLU A 111 -4.41 -5.52 26.14
CA GLU A 111 -4.10 -5.80 24.72
C GLU A 111 -2.64 -5.46 24.33
N GLY A 112 -2.00 -4.58 25.08
CA GLY A 112 -0.63 -4.12 24.85
C GLY A 112 0.44 -4.85 25.65
N LYS A 113 0.08 -5.71 26.62
CA LYS A 113 1.04 -6.31 27.58
C LYS A 113 2.17 -7.10 26.92
N ASP A 114 1.90 -7.76 25.81
CA ASP A 114 2.88 -8.62 25.11
C ASP A 114 3.90 -7.82 24.27
N ARG A 115 3.70 -6.50 24.12
CA ARG A 115 4.60 -5.63 23.36
C ARG A 115 5.72 -5.16 24.30
N GLY A 116 6.85 -5.88 24.30
CA GLY A 116 8.02 -5.55 25.14
C GLY A 116 8.80 -4.31 24.72
N GLU A 117 8.43 -3.68 23.59
CA GLU A 117 9.10 -2.51 23.04
C GLU A 117 8.43 -1.20 23.49
N THR A 118 9.22 -0.13 23.59
CA THR A 118 8.69 1.20 23.86
C THR A 118 7.74 1.63 22.75
N ALA A 119 6.46 1.78 23.07
CA ALA A 119 5.46 2.24 22.12
C ALA A 119 5.83 3.62 21.55
N TRP A 120 5.51 3.83 20.26
CA TRP A 120 5.67 5.12 19.60
C TRP A 120 4.96 6.25 20.37
N ARG A 121 5.57 7.43 20.36
CA ARG A 121 5.06 8.67 20.94
C ARG A 121 5.13 9.77 19.87
N PRO A 122 4.14 10.69 19.81
CA PRO A 122 4.19 11.82 18.90
C PRO A 122 5.52 12.56 19.02
N SER A 123 6.21 12.72 17.89
CA SER A 123 7.56 13.28 17.86
C SER A 123 7.59 14.79 18.09
N GLY A 124 6.43 15.44 18.04
CA GLY A 124 6.28 16.90 18.03
C GLY A 124 6.48 17.51 16.64
N ILE A 125 6.76 16.69 15.63
CA ILE A 125 6.89 17.10 14.22
C ILE A 125 5.71 16.50 13.45
N PRO A 126 4.68 17.31 13.12
CA PRO A 126 3.44 16.79 12.55
C PRO A 126 3.65 16.11 11.20
N GLU A 127 4.60 16.59 10.37
CA GLU A 127 4.90 15.98 9.07
C GLU A 127 5.42 14.54 9.24
N LYS A 128 6.28 14.30 10.23
CA LYS A 128 6.83 12.97 10.51
C LYS A 128 5.77 12.02 11.02
N ASP A 129 4.92 12.49 11.94
CA ASP A 129 3.86 11.69 12.54
C ASP A 129 2.76 11.35 11.52
N LEU A 130 2.44 12.32 10.63
CA LEU A 130 1.48 12.14 9.55
C LEU A 130 1.94 11.14 8.49
N CYS A 131 3.24 11.13 8.14
CA CYS A 131 3.80 10.16 7.21
C CYS A 131 3.52 8.71 7.62
N SER A 132 3.63 8.38 8.91
CA SER A 132 3.34 7.03 9.41
C SER A 132 1.86 6.65 9.22
N VAL A 133 0.95 7.59 9.48
CA VAL A 133 -0.50 7.39 9.30
C VAL A 133 -0.89 7.27 7.83
N MET A 134 -0.23 8.04 6.95
CA MET A 134 -0.55 8.07 5.52
C MET A 134 0.10 6.92 4.72
N ALA A 135 1.18 6.32 5.23
CA ALA A 135 1.93 5.28 4.52
C ALA A 135 1.08 4.12 3.97
N PRO A 136 0.12 3.52 4.72
CA PRO A 136 -0.70 2.41 4.20
C PRO A 136 -1.53 2.79 2.97
N TYR A 137 -2.04 4.03 2.92
CA TYR A 137 -2.84 4.51 1.80
C TYR A 137 -1.97 4.72 0.55
N PHE A 138 -0.78 5.31 0.73
CA PHE A 138 0.17 5.50 -0.36
C PHE A 138 0.74 4.20 -0.91
N LEU A 139 1.05 3.23 -0.03
CA LEU A 139 1.47 1.90 -0.48
C LEU A 139 0.37 1.21 -1.28
N LYS A 140 -0.90 1.28 -0.82
CA LYS A 140 -2.03 0.74 -1.58
C LYS A 140 -2.22 1.42 -2.94
N GLN A 141 -2.01 2.73 -3.02
CA GLN A 141 -2.08 3.48 -4.27
C GLN A 141 -0.92 3.10 -5.20
N GLN A 142 0.30 3.01 -4.67
CA GLN A 142 1.48 2.57 -5.41
C GLN A 142 1.26 1.17 -5.99
N ASP A 143 0.81 0.20 -5.19
CA ASP A 143 0.49 -1.15 -5.65
C ASP A 143 -0.54 -1.16 -6.78
N THR A 144 -1.56 -0.31 -6.68
CA THR A 144 -2.62 -0.20 -7.69
C THR A 144 -2.05 0.33 -9.01
N LEU A 145 -1.25 1.38 -8.96
CA LEU A 145 -0.60 1.96 -10.14
C LEU A 145 0.41 0.99 -10.75
N CYS A 146 1.22 0.31 -9.95
CA CYS A 146 2.16 -0.70 -10.43
C CYS A 146 1.45 -1.82 -11.20
N ARG A 147 0.30 -2.32 -10.69
CA ARG A 147 -0.51 -3.31 -11.42
C ARG A 147 -1.04 -2.78 -12.74
N GLN A 148 -1.47 -1.51 -12.79
CA GLN A 148 -1.94 -0.88 -14.02
C GLN A 148 -0.83 -0.71 -15.05
N VAL A 149 0.35 -0.25 -14.62
CA VAL A 149 1.54 -0.12 -15.46
C VAL A 149 1.95 -1.46 -16.02
N GLN A 150 2.10 -2.49 -15.18
CA GLN A 150 2.46 -3.86 -15.62
C GLN A 150 1.44 -4.43 -16.63
N LYS A 151 0.14 -4.20 -16.39
CA LYS A 151 -0.92 -4.60 -17.33
C LYS A 151 -0.77 -3.91 -18.69
N GLN A 152 -0.40 -2.63 -18.71
CA GLN A 152 -0.21 -1.90 -19.95
C GLN A 152 1.08 -2.28 -20.65
N GLU A 153 2.16 -2.51 -19.92
CA GLU A 153 3.44 -2.99 -20.45
C GLU A 153 3.30 -4.36 -21.13
N ALA A 154 2.57 -5.30 -20.52
CA ALA A 154 2.29 -6.61 -21.11
C ALA A 154 1.54 -6.49 -22.45
N LYS A 155 0.52 -5.63 -22.51
CA LYS A 155 -0.20 -5.34 -23.77
C LYS A 155 0.69 -4.67 -24.81
N ASN A 156 1.53 -3.73 -24.40
CA ASN A 156 2.45 -3.05 -25.29
C ASN A 156 3.47 -4.04 -25.87
N GLN A 157 3.92 -5.02 -25.08
CA GLN A 157 4.82 -6.08 -25.54
C GLN A 157 4.13 -6.96 -26.60
N GLU A 158 2.90 -7.41 -26.35
CA GLU A 158 2.10 -8.18 -27.32
C GLU A 158 1.90 -7.40 -28.64
N LEU A 159 1.56 -6.11 -28.54
CA LEU A 159 1.41 -5.24 -29.71
C LEU A 159 2.75 -5.04 -30.45
N ALA A 160 3.86 -4.89 -29.75
CA ALA A 160 5.18 -4.74 -30.36
C ALA A 160 5.58 -6.01 -31.12
N GLU A 161 5.30 -7.19 -30.56
CA GLU A 161 5.51 -8.48 -31.23
C GLU A 161 4.63 -8.60 -32.49
N ALA A 162 3.36 -8.20 -32.43
CA ALA A 162 2.46 -8.17 -33.58
C ALA A 162 2.94 -7.20 -34.67
N VAL A 163 3.42 -6.01 -34.30
CA VAL A 163 3.99 -5.04 -35.24
C VAL A 163 5.25 -5.58 -35.91
N LEU A 164 6.14 -6.25 -35.16
CA LEU A 164 7.33 -6.89 -35.76
C LEU A 164 6.94 -8.01 -36.72
N ALA A 165 5.95 -8.83 -36.38
CA ALA A 165 5.42 -9.86 -37.29
C ALA A 165 4.84 -9.22 -38.56
N GLY A 166 4.04 -8.16 -38.43
CA GLY A 166 3.49 -7.42 -39.57
C GLY A 166 4.58 -6.79 -40.44
N ARG A 167 5.66 -6.23 -39.85
CA ARG A 167 6.80 -5.68 -40.60
C ARG A 167 7.52 -6.76 -41.41
N ARG A 168 7.73 -7.96 -40.85
CA ARG A 168 8.32 -9.10 -41.58
C ARG A 168 7.46 -9.53 -42.76
N GLN A 169 6.14 -9.57 -42.58
CA GLN A 169 5.21 -9.90 -43.66
C GLN A 169 5.25 -8.87 -44.80
N VAL A 170 5.32 -7.57 -44.47
CA VAL A 170 5.47 -6.51 -45.48
C VAL A 170 6.81 -6.63 -46.21
N GLU A 171 7.90 -6.93 -45.51
CA GLU A 171 9.21 -7.14 -46.12
C GLU A 171 9.20 -8.34 -47.09
N GLU A 172 8.57 -9.45 -46.70
CA GLU A 172 8.40 -10.63 -47.57
C GLU A 172 7.57 -10.29 -48.81
N LEU A 173 6.44 -9.59 -48.65
CA LEU A 173 5.61 -9.14 -49.76
C LEU A 173 6.37 -8.21 -50.70
N GLN A 174 7.21 -7.31 -50.17
CA GLN A 174 8.06 -6.43 -50.98
C GLN A 174 9.08 -7.24 -51.81
N GLN A 175 9.70 -8.26 -51.22
CA GLN A 175 10.61 -9.16 -51.93
C GLN A 175 9.89 -9.93 -53.05
N GLN A 176 8.67 -10.43 -52.79
CA GLN A 176 7.85 -11.09 -53.81
C GLN A 176 7.49 -10.14 -54.96
N VAL A 177 7.05 -8.92 -54.65
CA VAL A 177 6.75 -7.89 -55.66
C VAL A 177 8.00 -7.53 -56.48
N GLN A 178 9.16 -7.39 -55.85
CA GLN A 178 10.42 -7.12 -56.54
C GLN A 178 10.84 -8.28 -57.44
N ALA A 179 10.69 -9.53 -56.99
CA ALA A 179 10.97 -10.72 -57.79
C ALA A 179 10.06 -10.77 -59.04
N VAL A 180 8.75 -10.53 -58.87
CA VAL A 180 7.82 -10.41 -59.99
C VAL A 180 8.25 -9.31 -60.95
N GLN A 181 8.60 -8.12 -60.43
CA GLN A 181 9.06 -7.00 -61.24
C GLN A 181 10.30 -7.37 -62.08
N GLN A 182 11.28 -8.07 -61.48
CA GLN A 182 12.48 -8.54 -62.16
C GLN A 182 12.16 -9.57 -63.25
N THR A 183 11.28 -10.54 -62.98
CA THR A 183 10.85 -11.53 -64.00
C THR A 183 10.16 -10.86 -65.18
N TRP A 184 9.39 -9.80 -64.93
CA TRP A 184 8.75 -9.01 -65.97
C TRP A 184 9.76 -8.21 -66.81
N GLN A 185 10.76 -7.60 -66.17
CA GLN A 185 11.85 -6.89 -66.85
C GLN A 185 12.75 -7.83 -67.69
N ALA A 186 13.02 -9.04 -67.21
CA ALA A 186 13.74 -10.05 -67.98
C ALA A 186 12.94 -10.48 -69.21
N SER A 187 11.63 -10.69 -69.05
CA SER A 187 10.73 -11.06 -70.15
C SER A 187 10.58 -9.95 -71.20
N SER A 188 10.61 -8.68 -70.80
CA SER A 188 10.53 -7.54 -71.75
C SER A 188 11.85 -7.33 -72.48
N THR A 189 13.00 -7.49 -71.82
CA THR A 189 14.33 -7.44 -72.46
C THR A 189 14.49 -8.56 -73.49
N GLN A 190 14.07 -9.80 -73.16
CA GLN A 190 14.12 -10.93 -74.11
C GLN A 190 13.25 -10.68 -75.36
N ARG A 191 12.10 -10.01 -75.21
CA ARG A 191 11.27 -9.59 -76.37
C ARG A 191 11.94 -8.50 -77.19
N ALA A 192 12.66 -7.56 -76.56
CA ALA A 192 13.39 -6.51 -77.27
C ALA A 192 14.57 -7.10 -78.07
N GLU A 193 15.31 -8.06 -77.50
CA GLU A 193 16.40 -8.76 -78.20
C GLU A 193 15.89 -9.63 -79.35
N GLY A 194 14.74 -10.31 -79.18
CA GLY A 194 14.08 -11.06 -80.25
C GLY A 194 13.57 -10.18 -81.40
N ALA A 195 13.20 -8.92 -81.13
CA ALA A 195 12.77 -7.97 -82.16
C ALA A 195 13.95 -7.39 -82.97
N VAL A 196 15.15 -7.28 -82.37
CA VAL A 196 16.35 -6.74 -83.05
C VAL A 196 17.01 -7.78 -83.96
N VAL A 197 16.88 -9.08 -83.68
CA VAL A 197 17.46 -10.15 -84.53
C VAL A 197 16.57 -10.52 -85.73
N GLY A 198 15.30 -10.09 -85.75
CA GLY A 198 14.31 -10.44 -86.79
C GLY A 198 14.33 -9.59 -88.08
N ALA A 199 15.25 -8.64 -88.26
CA ALA A 199 15.19 -7.65 -89.35
C ALA A 199 15.68 -8.12 -90.75
N LYS A 200 15.88 -9.43 -90.99
CA LYS A 200 16.16 -9.99 -92.33
C LYS A 200 15.13 -11.02 -92.74
N GLY A 201 14.13 -10.54 -93.49
CA GLY A 201 13.44 -11.25 -94.57
C GLY A 201 12.79 -12.60 -94.26
N THR A 202 11.51 -12.60 -93.87
CA THR A 202 10.49 -13.45 -94.51
C THR A 202 9.09 -13.06 -94.03
N ARG A 203 8.22 -12.79 -95.01
CA ARG A 203 6.79 -12.53 -94.82
C ARG A 203 6.11 -13.85 -94.41
N VAL A 204 5.77 -14.00 -93.13
CA VAL A 204 4.93 -15.10 -92.63
C VAL A 204 3.71 -14.55 -91.90
N ARG A 205 2.59 -15.20 -92.19
CA ARG A 205 1.20 -14.87 -91.91
C ARG A 205 0.91 -14.84 -90.41
N SER A 206 0.20 -13.80 -89.97
CA SER A 206 -0.25 -13.55 -88.59
C SER A 206 -1.07 -14.71 -88.01
N PRO A 207 -0.70 -15.25 -86.83
CA PRO A 207 -1.63 -15.98 -85.98
C PRO A 207 -2.39 -14.99 -85.09
N ARG A 208 -3.71 -15.18 -85.10
CA ARG A 208 -4.77 -14.62 -84.27
C ARG A 208 -4.31 -14.25 -82.86
N ALA A 209 -4.65 -13.03 -82.44
CA ALA A 209 -4.47 -12.54 -81.08
C ALA A 209 -5.31 -13.39 -80.09
N GLU A 210 -4.67 -14.39 -79.49
CA GLU A 210 -5.16 -15.00 -78.27
C GLU A 210 -4.82 -14.11 -77.08
N SER A 211 -5.87 -13.84 -76.31
CA SER A 211 -5.90 -12.97 -75.15
C SER A 211 -4.85 -13.39 -74.12
N SER A 212 -3.67 -12.78 -74.21
CA SER A 212 -2.66 -12.81 -73.15
C SER A 212 -3.23 -12.07 -71.94
N ARG A 213 -3.94 -12.80 -71.08
CA ARG A 213 -4.26 -12.33 -69.72
C ARG A 213 -2.98 -11.81 -69.08
N SER A 214 -3.03 -10.56 -68.67
CA SER A 214 -1.94 -9.85 -68.03
C SER A 214 -1.50 -10.62 -66.77
N PRO A 215 -0.20 -10.94 -66.60
CA PRO A 215 0.34 -11.54 -65.37
C PRO A 215 0.02 -10.72 -64.11
N VAL A 216 -0.42 -9.48 -64.28
CA VAL A 216 -0.76 -8.54 -63.20
C VAL A 216 -2.12 -8.87 -62.57
N GLU A 217 -3.08 -9.47 -63.30
CA GLU A 217 -4.41 -9.78 -62.74
C GLU A 217 -4.40 -10.95 -61.73
N HIS A 218 -3.44 -11.87 -61.87
CA HIS A 218 -3.29 -12.99 -60.94
C HIS A 218 -2.71 -12.57 -59.59
N LEU A 219 -2.00 -11.45 -59.53
CA LEU A 219 -1.42 -10.88 -58.31
C LEU A 219 -2.46 -10.12 -57.48
N TRP A 220 -3.38 -9.39 -58.13
CA TRP A 220 -4.48 -8.70 -57.44
C TRP A 220 -5.49 -9.66 -56.80
N SER A 221 -5.58 -10.91 -57.30
CA SER A 221 -6.47 -11.94 -56.76
C SER A 221 -5.91 -12.70 -55.54
N GLN A 222 -4.63 -12.51 -55.19
CA GLN A 222 -4.03 -13.08 -53.98
C GLN A 222 -4.07 -12.14 -52.78
N PHE A 223 -4.46 -10.87 -52.97
CA PHE A 223 -4.75 -9.98 -51.86
C PHE A 223 -6.09 -10.37 -51.26
N PRO A 224 -6.15 -10.88 -50.00
CA PRO A 224 -7.43 -10.98 -49.32
C PRO A 224 -8.01 -9.56 -49.27
N GLY A 225 -9.23 -9.41 -49.79
CA GLY A 225 -9.96 -8.15 -49.75
C GLY A 225 -10.06 -7.67 -48.31
N SER A 226 -9.27 -6.65 -47.97
CA SER A 226 -9.41 -5.88 -46.73
C SER A 226 -10.68 -5.03 -46.83
N ASP A 227 -11.83 -5.69 -46.71
CA ASP A 227 -13.14 -5.06 -46.50
C ASP A 227 -13.46 -4.91 -44.99
N GLU A 228 -12.45 -5.08 -44.13
CA GLU A 228 -12.45 -4.53 -42.78
C GLU A 228 -11.34 -3.49 -42.68
N ALA A 229 -11.73 -2.21 -42.77
CA ALA A 229 -10.89 -1.11 -42.36
C ALA A 229 -10.34 -1.42 -40.96
N PRO A 230 -9.03 -1.23 -40.69
CA PRO A 230 -8.58 -1.23 -39.32
C PRO A 230 -9.26 -0.05 -38.66
N SER A 231 -10.32 -0.34 -37.89
CA SER A 231 -10.92 0.60 -36.96
C SER A 231 -9.76 1.28 -36.27
N THR A 232 -9.63 2.58 -36.54
CA THR A 232 -8.59 3.45 -36.02
C THR A 232 -8.30 3.01 -34.59
N ALA A 233 -7.14 2.39 -34.39
CA ALA A 233 -6.60 2.19 -33.07
C ALA A 233 -6.27 3.59 -32.58
N GLN A 234 -7.30 4.27 -32.09
CA GLN A 234 -7.13 5.37 -31.17
C GLN A 234 -6.29 4.78 -30.06
N VAL A 235 -5.04 5.19 -30.01
CA VAL A 235 -4.30 5.24 -28.76
C VAL A 235 -5.18 6.12 -27.88
N LEU A 236 -6.05 5.47 -27.10
CA LEU A 236 -6.84 6.07 -26.04
C LEU A 236 -5.81 6.48 -24.99
N VAL A 237 -5.20 7.65 -25.23
CA VAL A 237 -4.61 8.48 -24.20
C VAL A 237 -5.76 8.76 -23.24
N GLY A 238 -5.67 8.16 -22.05
CA GLY A 238 -6.73 8.14 -21.06
C GLY A 238 -7.39 9.51 -20.91
N SER A 239 -8.64 9.60 -21.39
CA SER A 239 -9.60 10.53 -20.82
C SER A 239 -10.14 9.87 -19.56
N ASP A 240 -9.69 10.37 -18.42
CA ASP A 240 -10.59 10.63 -17.30
C ASP A 240 -9.95 11.72 -16.44
N TYR A 241 -10.53 12.92 -16.56
CA TYR A 241 -10.66 13.95 -15.54
C TYR A 241 -9.58 14.01 -14.46
N LEU A 242 -8.64 14.95 -14.60
CA LEU A 242 -8.42 16.02 -13.61
C LEU A 242 -7.50 17.08 -14.21
N GLN A 243 -8.06 18.27 -14.34
CA GLN A 243 -7.48 19.45 -14.97
C GLN A 243 -6.45 20.09 -14.05
N LEU A 244 -5.15 19.90 -14.34
CA LEU A 244 -4.08 20.78 -13.85
C LEU A 244 -3.05 21.01 -14.97
N PRO A 245 -2.60 22.26 -15.19
CA PRO A 245 -1.74 22.60 -16.31
C PRO A 245 -0.34 22.03 -16.07
N ALA A 246 0.13 21.22 -17.01
CA ALA A 246 1.53 20.81 -17.08
C ALA A 246 2.38 22.05 -17.41
N THR A 247 2.92 22.67 -16.37
CA THR A 247 4.03 23.62 -16.49
C THR A 247 5.23 22.86 -17.04
N ILE A 248 5.54 23.20 -18.29
CA ILE A 248 6.79 22.92 -18.98
C ILE A 248 7.97 23.25 -18.05
N PHE A 249 8.77 22.24 -17.73
CA PHE A 249 10.15 22.44 -17.30
C PHE A 249 11.07 21.73 -18.30
N CYS A 250 11.50 22.48 -19.31
CA CYS A 250 12.70 22.20 -20.07
C CYS A 250 13.90 22.61 -19.21
N LEU A 251 14.82 21.68 -18.93
CA LEU A 251 16.19 21.98 -18.53
C LEU A 251 17.16 21.27 -19.49
N GLN A 252 17.43 21.97 -20.59
CA GLN A 252 18.74 22.31 -21.14
C GLN A 252 19.94 21.38 -20.82
N GLU A 253 20.21 20.47 -21.76
CA GLU A 253 21.47 20.31 -22.53
C GLU A 253 22.77 20.89 -21.96
N TRP A 254 23.83 20.07 -21.88
CA TRP A 254 25.21 20.47 -22.23
C TRP A 254 25.93 19.31 -22.92
N ASP A 255 26.33 19.61 -24.16
CA ASP A 255 27.11 18.86 -25.14
C ASP A 255 28.46 18.33 -24.62
N SER A 256 28.91 17.18 -25.11
CA SER A 256 30.10 17.09 -25.99
C SER A 256 30.60 15.65 -26.24
N HIS A 257 30.57 15.32 -27.54
CA HIS A 257 31.44 14.42 -28.32
C HIS A 257 31.14 12.92 -28.51
N PRO A 258 31.45 12.39 -29.72
CA PRO A 258 30.70 11.31 -30.36
C PRO A 258 31.51 10.00 -30.41
N GLY A 259 30.82 8.87 -30.23
CA GLY A 259 31.44 7.57 -30.44
C GLY A 259 30.41 6.44 -30.31
N HIS A 260 30.15 5.79 -31.44
CA HIS A 260 29.40 4.54 -31.61
C HIS A 260 27.89 4.55 -31.33
N GLN A 261 27.15 4.62 -32.44
CA GLN A 261 25.75 4.25 -32.56
C GLN A 261 25.54 2.77 -32.24
N THR A 262 24.70 2.50 -31.25
CA THR A 262 23.78 1.35 -31.25
C THR A 262 22.41 1.89 -30.81
N PRO A 263 21.28 1.48 -31.43
CA PRO A 263 19.98 1.97 -31.03
C PRO A 263 19.65 1.40 -29.65
N GLY A 264 19.69 2.26 -28.63
CA GLY A 264 19.48 1.91 -27.23
C GLY A 264 18.03 1.48 -26.98
N PHE A 265 17.87 0.23 -26.55
CA PHE A 265 16.69 -0.28 -25.86
C PHE A 265 16.50 0.55 -24.59
N VAL A 266 15.39 1.29 -24.47
CA VAL A 266 15.08 2.04 -23.25
C VAL A 266 14.57 1.04 -22.21
N SER A 267 15.52 0.46 -21.45
CA SER A 267 15.23 -0.37 -20.28
C SER A 267 14.86 0.54 -19.11
N TRP A 268 13.58 0.57 -18.73
CA TRP A 268 13.15 1.12 -17.44
C TRP A 268 13.56 0.14 -16.34
N SER A 269 14.66 0.43 -15.65
CA SER A 269 14.99 -0.26 -14.40
C SER A 269 14.32 0.48 -13.24
N CYS A 270 13.33 -0.15 -12.63
CA CYS A 270 12.74 0.32 -11.38
C CYS A 270 13.74 0.02 -10.25
N SER A 271 14.65 0.95 -9.98
CA SER A 271 15.52 0.88 -8.80
C SER A 271 14.69 1.09 -7.53
N GLN A 272 14.18 0.01 -6.96
CA GLN A 272 13.82 -0.06 -5.55
C GLN A 272 15.10 -0.18 -4.73
N HIS A 273 15.49 0.89 -4.05
CA HIS A 273 16.27 0.85 -2.80
C HIS A 273 16.09 2.20 -2.08
N CYS A 274 15.06 2.29 -1.24
CA CYS A 274 15.03 3.24 -0.14
C CYS A 274 15.27 2.46 1.15
N PRO A 275 16.33 2.74 1.92
CA PRO A 275 16.53 2.12 3.23
C PRO A 275 15.57 2.77 4.24
N MET A 276 14.84 1.94 4.98
CA MET A 276 14.12 2.38 6.19
C MET A 276 15.13 2.67 7.31
N PRO A 277 14.99 3.74 8.09
CA PRO A 277 15.73 3.89 9.33
C PRO A 277 15.14 2.95 10.40
N SER A 278 16.02 2.43 11.24
CA SER A 278 15.74 1.61 12.43
C SER A 278 14.74 2.23 13.40
#